data_AF-A0A7G6Y8V2-F1
#
_entry.id   AF-A0A7G6Y8V2-F1
#
_cell.length_a   1.000
_cell.length_b   1.000
_cell.length_c   1.000
_cell.angle_alpha   90.00
_cell.angle_beta   90.00
_cell.angle_gamma   90.00
#
_symmetry.space_group_name_H-M   'P 1'
#
loop_
_entity.id
_entity.type
_entity.pdbx_description
1 polymer ?
#
loop_
_entity_poly.entity_id
_entity_poly.type
_entity_poly.pdbx_seq_one_letter_code
_entity_poly.pdbx_strand_id
1 'polypeptide(L)'
;MQELPIVYCRGYAGPTSQIDSTVNDPFYGFNEGATHTRVNGDGDPMFYQFEGPLLRLLGERAYQVLVRGSQKELLATAADGSLPQKSIWIHRFYDEAATTYAAPTPRSGNLFDRAITWTEDLVREHTQAQGFDIEQAARELYDLVLMVREKTGAPKVFLVAHSMGGLVARCMMQKVCEEDGRIPAKELVAKFCTYATPHGGIVFTGGLLNWLMETFGPAGSDIFSPPKMYGYLTPGKKFGDKPIGVAWDPRVIPPSVFDVDDVFCIIGTDQNDYNLAKLGVGPRSDGLVLIENAYVKGAHRAFVYKSHSGPYGEVNSEEGYQNLARFLFGHWSVQVELSKLPPASVIAAQPDVAWQADLQLAIRGLSVLITEQKAVHYNPVQLNAEIAQHAPGAAGEDSVDAPIPLVGTFLFSKEPPGDLPPTHVTPGVGDDPTPGVAAAGASEVEVAAAPAEPPHRSWWHRFLDSFDGGAEEQGQQAPSSEPENVALDNPLDPTLPAVAAAAVASYAQLSQDLSRYALTLRVYQVITRNGVFDFSSNLEQVGDWQDVLIVDIGRAADGRFGAWTGWNSAVPGAINQLGQMADELTLTPDPHDRNVIRAVLDLPPAARALPIFGPAAQLAFTIVNRDA
;
A
#
# COMPACT_ATOMS: atom_id res chain seq x y z
N MET A 1 13.07 7.77 17.88
CA MET A 1 12.18 6.66 17.51
C MET A 1 12.18 5.54 18.55
N GLN A 2 11.00 5.20 19.10
CA GLN A 2 10.87 4.12 20.08
C GLN A 2 10.95 2.75 19.40
N GLU A 3 11.76 1.86 19.95
CA GLU A 3 11.88 0.47 19.52
C GLU A 3 10.79 -0.34 20.24
N LEU A 4 9.65 -0.59 19.58
CA LEU A 4 8.51 -1.29 20.20
C LEU A 4 8.26 -2.67 19.57
N PRO A 5 7.78 -3.66 20.35
CA PRO A 5 7.38 -4.94 19.81
C PRO A 5 6.24 -4.79 18.80
N ILE A 6 6.26 -5.61 17.74
CA ILE A 6 5.16 -5.73 16.78
C ILE A 6 4.33 -6.95 17.19
N VAL A 7 3.04 -6.74 17.40
CA VAL A 7 2.05 -7.82 17.53
C VAL A 7 1.26 -7.88 16.23
N TYR A 8 1.32 -9.02 15.54
CA TYR A 8 0.62 -9.27 14.29
C TYR A 8 -0.63 -10.12 14.52
N CYS A 9 -1.78 -9.64 14.05
CA CYS A 9 -3.07 -10.32 14.16
C CYS A 9 -3.68 -10.51 12.77
N ARG A 10 -3.60 -11.73 12.23
CA ARG A 10 -4.17 -12.06 10.91
C ARG A 10 -5.57 -12.62 11.05
N GLY A 11 -6.51 -12.05 10.31
CA GLY A 11 -7.78 -12.68 10.00
C GLY A 11 -7.65 -13.61 8.81
N TYR A 12 -8.31 -14.76 8.88
CA TYR A 12 -8.49 -15.67 7.77
C TYR A 12 -9.97 -15.76 7.40
N ALA A 13 -10.24 -15.72 6.11
CA ALA A 13 -11.58 -15.89 5.56
C ALA A 13 -11.53 -16.97 4.49
N GLY A 14 -11.57 -18.23 4.90
CA GLY A 14 -11.75 -19.34 4.00
C GLY A 14 -11.98 -20.66 4.75
N PRO A 15 -12.37 -21.74 4.05
CA PRO A 15 -12.85 -22.99 4.66
C PRO A 15 -11.89 -23.59 5.69
N THR A 16 -12.36 -24.53 6.53
CA THR A 16 -11.54 -25.21 7.55
C THR A 16 -10.21 -25.74 6.99
N SER A 17 -10.18 -26.26 5.76
CA SER A 17 -8.95 -26.72 5.11
C SER A 17 -7.90 -25.63 4.87
N GLN A 18 -8.33 -24.38 4.71
CA GLN A 18 -7.46 -23.23 4.57
C GLN A 18 -7.11 -22.60 5.93
N ILE A 19 -7.97 -22.72 6.94
CA ILE A 19 -7.59 -22.49 8.34
C ILE A 19 -6.48 -23.48 8.72
N ASP A 20 -6.64 -24.76 8.38
CA ASP A 20 -5.63 -25.81 8.60
C ASP A 20 -4.31 -25.50 7.88
N SER A 21 -4.31 -25.02 6.62
CA SER A 21 -3.08 -24.58 5.96
C SER A 21 -2.44 -23.37 6.63
N THR A 22 -3.25 -22.43 7.11
CA THR A 22 -2.78 -21.20 7.77
C THR A 22 -2.18 -21.50 9.15
N VAL A 23 -2.80 -22.39 9.94
CA VAL A 23 -2.24 -22.74 11.25
C VAL A 23 -0.95 -23.55 11.12
N ASN A 24 -0.78 -24.29 10.02
CA ASN A 24 0.50 -24.96 9.74
C ASN A 24 1.64 -23.96 9.46
N ASP A 25 1.34 -22.71 9.09
CA ASP A 25 2.33 -21.65 9.00
C ASP A 25 2.56 -21.00 10.38
N PRO A 26 3.78 -21.06 10.95
CA PRO A 26 4.09 -20.44 12.24
C PRO A 26 3.86 -18.92 12.28
N PHE A 27 3.90 -18.23 11.14
CA PHE A 27 3.81 -16.76 11.06
C PHE A 27 2.50 -16.26 10.49
N TYR A 28 1.53 -17.15 10.27
CA TYR A 28 0.25 -16.82 9.64
C TYR A 28 0.50 -15.98 8.37
N GLY A 29 1.40 -16.44 7.49
CA GLY A 29 1.78 -15.83 6.20
C GLY A 29 2.39 -14.43 6.26
N PHE A 30 2.74 -13.90 7.43
CA PHE A 30 3.51 -12.64 7.50
C PHE A 30 4.92 -12.77 6.87
N ASN A 31 5.38 -14.00 6.67
CA ASN A 31 6.62 -14.35 5.96
C ASN A 31 6.44 -14.56 4.45
N GLU A 32 5.22 -14.47 3.92
CA GLU A 32 4.98 -14.66 2.49
C GLU A 32 5.47 -13.45 1.70
N GLY A 33 6.14 -13.73 0.59
CA GLY A 33 6.56 -12.76 -0.42
C GLY A 33 5.82 -12.98 -1.73
N ALA A 34 6.29 -12.30 -2.78
CA ALA A 34 5.70 -12.37 -4.11
C ALA A 34 6.77 -12.40 -5.20
N THR A 35 6.43 -12.97 -6.35
CA THR A 35 7.27 -12.92 -7.56
C THR A 35 6.48 -12.32 -8.71
N HIS A 36 7.09 -11.41 -9.44
CA HIS A 36 6.49 -10.68 -10.55
C HIS A 36 7.39 -10.68 -11.77
N THR A 37 6.80 -10.30 -12.90
CA THR A 37 7.54 -9.94 -14.11
C THR A 37 7.42 -8.44 -14.31
N ARG A 38 8.55 -7.75 -14.43
CA ARG A 38 8.65 -6.33 -14.82
C ARG A 38 9.26 -6.24 -16.21
N VAL A 39 9.25 -5.06 -16.83
CA VAL A 39 9.92 -4.83 -18.11
C VAL A 39 11.19 -4.03 -17.87
N ASN A 40 12.33 -4.48 -18.40
CA ASN A 40 13.61 -3.78 -18.26
C ASN A 40 13.75 -2.65 -19.33
N GLY A 41 14.88 -1.96 -19.34
CA GLY A 41 15.13 -0.85 -20.28
C GLY A 41 15.16 -1.25 -21.75
N ASP A 42 15.42 -2.53 -22.05
CA ASP A 42 15.44 -3.09 -23.41
C ASP A 42 14.03 -3.51 -23.88
N GLY A 43 13.03 -3.43 -22.99
CA GLY A 43 11.67 -3.89 -23.26
C GLY A 43 11.45 -5.37 -22.95
N ASP A 44 12.45 -6.06 -22.41
CA ASP A 44 12.37 -7.48 -22.08
C ASP A 44 11.73 -7.73 -20.71
N PRO A 45 10.86 -8.75 -20.59
CA PRO A 45 10.36 -9.20 -19.31
C PRO A 45 11.50 -9.69 -18.40
N MET A 46 11.59 -9.13 -17.21
CA MET A 46 12.58 -9.44 -16.19
C MET A 46 11.88 -9.87 -14.89
N PHE A 47 12.42 -10.91 -14.28
CA PHE A 47 11.93 -11.44 -13.02
C PHE A 47 12.19 -10.46 -11.86
N TYR A 48 11.21 -10.29 -10.99
CA TYR A 48 11.25 -9.45 -9.80
C TYR A 48 10.75 -10.25 -8.60
N GLN A 49 11.38 -10.07 -7.44
CA GLN A 49 10.99 -10.74 -6.20
C GLN A 49 10.77 -9.70 -5.10
N PHE A 50 9.77 -9.97 -4.27
CA PHE A 50 9.54 -9.30 -3.00
C PHE A 50 9.59 -10.35 -1.90
N GLU A 51 10.42 -10.13 -0.89
CA GLU A 51 10.77 -11.12 0.13
C GLU A 51 9.69 -11.32 1.19
N GLY A 52 8.72 -10.41 1.30
CA GLY A 52 7.69 -10.42 2.33
C GLY A 52 8.03 -9.56 3.55
N PRO A 53 7.02 -9.08 4.30
CA PRO A 53 7.22 -8.08 5.34
C PRO A 53 8.07 -8.61 6.51
N LEU A 54 7.96 -9.89 6.89
CA LEU A 54 8.76 -10.45 7.97
C LEU A 54 10.27 -10.40 7.66
N LEU A 55 10.70 -10.89 6.49
CA LEU A 55 12.12 -10.93 6.12
C LEU A 55 12.70 -9.52 6.03
N ARG A 56 11.94 -8.58 5.48
CA ARG A 56 12.32 -7.16 5.38
C ARG A 56 12.46 -6.52 6.77
N LEU A 57 11.53 -6.78 7.71
CA LEU A 57 11.64 -6.29 9.09
C LEU A 57 12.87 -6.86 9.82
N LEU A 58 13.18 -8.15 9.63
CA LEU A 58 14.38 -8.77 10.18
C LEU A 58 15.65 -8.12 9.61
N GLY A 59 15.72 -7.97 8.27
CA GLY A 59 16.91 -7.49 7.56
C GLY A 59 17.16 -5.98 7.66
N GLU A 60 16.13 -5.15 7.48
CA GLU A 60 16.25 -3.69 7.40
C GLU A 60 16.03 -2.96 8.72
N ARG A 61 15.36 -3.60 9.67
CA ARG A 61 14.97 -2.98 10.95
C ARG A 61 15.47 -3.73 12.17
N ALA A 62 16.21 -4.82 11.95
CA ALA A 62 16.79 -5.67 13.00
C ALA A 62 15.75 -6.16 14.02
N TYR A 63 14.51 -6.38 13.56
CA TYR A 63 13.53 -7.10 14.36
C TYR A 63 13.93 -8.56 14.53
N GLN A 64 13.40 -9.21 15.55
CA GLN A 64 13.63 -10.61 15.85
C GLN A 64 12.32 -11.36 15.96
N VAL A 65 12.30 -12.60 15.47
CA VAL A 65 11.16 -13.51 15.61
C VAL A 65 11.60 -14.67 16.50
N LEU A 66 11.07 -14.71 17.72
CA LEU A 66 11.53 -15.63 18.75
C LEU A 66 10.54 -16.80 18.92
N VAL A 67 10.55 -17.76 17.98
CA VAL A 67 9.66 -18.93 18.08
C VAL A 67 10.14 -19.91 19.16
N ARG A 68 11.40 -20.36 19.09
CA ARG A 68 12.01 -21.33 20.05
C ARG A 68 11.08 -22.51 20.41
N GLY A 69 10.39 -23.08 19.42
CA GLY A 69 9.40 -24.15 19.59
C GLY A 69 7.97 -23.63 19.80
N SER A 70 7.77 -22.58 20.60
CA SER A 70 6.47 -21.92 20.81
C SER A 70 6.65 -20.51 21.36
N GLN A 71 6.09 -19.50 20.68
CA GLN A 71 6.10 -18.11 21.17
C GLN A 71 5.36 -17.99 22.51
N LYS A 72 4.27 -18.76 22.68
CA LYS A 72 3.46 -18.79 23.91
C LYS A 72 4.27 -19.34 25.08
N GLU A 73 4.97 -20.47 24.89
CA GLU A 73 5.80 -21.06 25.95
C GLU A 73 7.03 -20.19 26.26
N LEU A 74 7.63 -19.57 25.24
CA LEU A 74 8.73 -18.64 25.45
C LEU A 74 8.31 -17.46 26.31
N LEU A 75 7.18 -16.82 25.99
CA LEU A 75 6.66 -15.71 26.79
C LEU A 75 6.32 -16.15 28.22
N ALA A 76 5.71 -17.33 28.38
CA ALA A 76 5.34 -17.85 29.70
C ALA A 76 6.56 -18.18 30.60
N THR A 77 7.70 -18.55 30.01
CA THR A 77 8.90 -18.99 30.75
C THR A 77 10.01 -17.94 30.83
N ALA A 78 9.98 -16.91 29.98
CA ALA A 78 10.96 -15.83 30.01
C ALA A 78 10.85 -15.01 31.30
N ALA A 79 12.00 -14.54 31.79
CA ALA A 79 12.06 -13.55 32.85
C ALA A 79 11.56 -12.19 32.33
N ASP A 80 10.99 -11.38 33.21
CA ASP A 80 10.49 -10.05 32.86
C ASP A 80 11.63 -9.15 32.35
N GLY A 81 11.36 -8.37 31.31
CA GLY A 81 12.35 -7.53 30.64
C GLY A 81 13.53 -8.27 29.98
N SER A 82 13.50 -9.59 29.87
CA SER A 82 14.61 -10.37 29.29
C SER A 82 14.55 -10.49 27.76
N LEU A 83 13.39 -10.24 27.15
CA LEU A 83 13.19 -10.33 25.70
C LEU A 83 13.45 -8.98 25.01
N PRO A 84 13.94 -8.96 23.76
CA PRO A 84 14.21 -7.72 23.05
C PRO A 84 12.92 -6.96 22.69
N GLN A 85 12.94 -5.63 22.79
CA GLN A 85 11.80 -4.81 22.36
C GLN A 85 11.59 -4.87 20.85
N LYS A 86 12.65 -4.99 20.04
CA LYS A 86 12.56 -5.29 18.60
C LYS A 86 12.20 -6.76 18.36
N SER A 87 11.00 -7.15 18.74
CA SER A 87 10.47 -8.50 18.56
C SER A 87 9.13 -8.50 17.83
N ILE A 88 8.84 -9.61 17.14
CA ILE A 88 7.58 -9.83 16.41
C ILE A 88 6.85 -11.02 17.05
N TRP A 89 5.59 -10.81 17.39
CA TRP A 89 4.72 -11.76 18.07
C TRP A 89 3.45 -11.99 17.27
N ILE A 90 3.09 -13.25 17.02
CA ILE A 90 1.94 -13.63 16.22
C ILE A 90 0.79 -14.00 17.14
N HIS A 91 -0.35 -13.32 16.99
CA HIS A 91 -1.58 -13.66 17.70
C HIS A 91 -2.29 -14.80 16.98
N ARG A 92 -2.16 -16.01 17.54
CA ARG A 92 -2.56 -17.28 16.90
C ARG A 92 -3.93 -17.81 17.36
N PHE A 93 -4.96 -16.97 17.28
CA PHE A 93 -6.30 -17.28 17.80
C PHE A 93 -7.10 -18.32 17.00
N TYR A 94 -6.65 -18.69 15.80
CA TYR A 94 -7.28 -19.78 15.05
C TYR A 94 -6.82 -21.16 15.50
N ASP A 95 -5.72 -21.27 16.24
CA ASP A 95 -5.15 -22.57 16.63
C ASP A 95 -6.14 -23.42 17.45
N GLU A 96 -7.00 -22.79 18.26
CA GLU A 96 -8.04 -23.49 19.04
C GLU A 96 -9.21 -23.98 18.17
N ALA A 97 -9.47 -23.31 17.05
CA ALA A 97 -10.53 -23.66 16.10
C ALA A 97 -10.04 -24.63 14.99
N ALA A 98 -8.74 -24.89 14.89
CA ALA A 98 -8.17 -25.76 13.87
C ALA A 98 -8.26 -27.24 14.26
N THR A 99 -8.67 -28.07 13.30
CA THR A 99 -8.76 -29.53 13.50
C THR A 99 -7.38 -30.19 13.44
N THR A 100 -6.40 -29.53 12.82
CA THR A 100 -5.01 -29.99 12.67
C THR A 100 -4.35 -30.39 13.99
N TYR A 101 -4.67 -29.73 15.11
CA TYR A 101 -4.09 -30.02 16.43
C TYR A 101 -5.03 -30.78 17.36
N ALA A 102 -6.17 -31.28 16.86
CA ALA A 102 -7.01 -32.18 17.62
C ALA A 102 -6.20 -33.44 17.97
N ALA A 103 -6.07 -33.73 19.28
CA ALA A 103 -5.31 -34.88 19.74
C ALA A 103 -5.83 -36.15 19.04
N PRO A 104 -4.96 -37.00 18.46
CA PRO A 104 -5.40 -38.28 17.94
C PRO A 104 -6.02 -39.06 19.10
N THR A 105 -7.29 -39.42 18.96
CA THR A 105 -7.97 -40.28 19.93
C THR A 105 -7.09 -41.51 20.16
N PRO A 106 -6.68 -41.83 21.40
CA PRO A 106 -5.84 -43.00 21.66
C PRO A 106 -6.54 -44.24 21.11
N ARG A 107 -5.94 -44.90 20.09
CA ARG A 107 -6.47 -46.10 19.45
C ARG A 107 -6.33 -47.37 20.30
N SER A 108 -6.50 -47.26 21.62
CA SER A 108 -6.46 -48.40 22.54
C SER A 108 -7.55 -48.27 23.61
N GLY A 109 -8.74 -48.78 23.31
CA GLY A 109 -9.87 -48.82 24.23
C GLY A 109 -10.97 -49.78 23.73
N ASN A 110 -11.69 -50.39 24.66
CA ASN A 110 -12.66 -51.46 24.40
C ASN A 110 -13.91 -50.88 23.71
N LEU A 111 -14.77 -51.70 23.09
CA LEU A 111 -15.96 -51.22 22.34
C LEU A 111 -16.91 -50.32 23.16
N PHE A 112 -16.92 -50.45 24.49
CA PHE A 112 -17.67 -49.57 25.40
C PHE A 112 -17.00 -48.21 25.61
N ASP A 113 -15.67 -48.14 25.72
CA ASP A 113 -14.94 -46.86 25.77
C ASP A 113 -15.14 -46.09 24.47
N ARG A 114 -15.15 -46.80 23.33
CA ARG A 114 -15.45 -46.20 22.02
C ARG A 114 -16.82 -45.54 21.96
N ALA A 115 -17.84 -46.05 22.65
CA ALA A 115 -19.18 -45.45 22.64
C ALA A 115 -19.23 -44.16 23.48
N ILE A 116 -18.52 -44.13 24.61
CA ILE A 116 -18.44 -42.97 25.51
C ILE A 116 -17.55 -41.88 24.87
N THR A 117 -16.37 -42.23 24.36
CA THR A 117 -15.50 -41.31 23.63
C THR A 117 -16.16 -40.82 22.34
N TRP A 118 -17.00 -41.60 21.67
CA TRP A 118 -17.74 -41.10 20.49
C TRP A 118 -18.83 -40.11 20.87
N THR A 119 -19.49 -40.28 22.02
CA THR A 119 -20.39 -39.24 22.56
C THR A 119 -19.65 -38.02 23.09
N GLU A 120 -18.47 -38.17 23.70
CA GLU A 120 -17.63 -37.06 24.17
C GLU A 120 -16.94 -36.34 23.01
N ASP A 121 -16.53 -37.05 21.97
CA ASP A 121 -16.02 -36.51 20.70
C ASP A 121 -17.16 -35.88 19.91
N LEU A 122 -18.38 -36.42 19.90
CA LEU A 122 -19.55 -35.74 19.33
C LEU A 122 -19.93 -34.49 20.11
N VAL A 123 -19.79 -34.52 21.45
CA VAL A 123 -20.03 -33.37 22.31
C VAL A 123 -18.90 -32.36 22.16
N ARG A 124 -17.64 -32.76 22.01
CA ARG A 124 -16.48 -31.91 21.69
C ARG A 124 -16.53 -31.36 20.28
N GLU A 125 -16.91 -32.16 19.30
CA GLU A 125 -17.18 -31.77 17.92
C GLU A 125 -18.37 -30.80 17.90
N HIS A 126 -19.41 -30.98 18.73
CA HIS A 126 -20.50 -30.01 18.92
C HIS A 126 -20.16 -28.79 19.79
N THR A 127 -19.19 -28.87 20.71
CA THR A 127 -18.77 -27.72 21.54
C THR A 127 -17.63 -26.92 20.92
N GLN A 128 -16.81 -27.53 20.07
CA GLN A 128 -15.85 -26.87 19.18
C GLN A 128 -16.52 -26.37 17.88
N ALA A 129 -17.66 -26.96 17.47
CA ALA A 129 -18.52 -26.40 16.42
C ALA A 129 -19.43 -25.26 16.93
N GLN A 130 -19.04 -24.57 18.00
CA GLN A 130 -19.56 -23.23 18.29
C GLN A 130 -18.64 -22.24 17.58
N GLY A 131 -19.19 -21.48 16.63
CA GLY A 131 -18.44 -20.63 15.72
C GLY A 131 -17.48 -19.65 16.40
N PHE A 132 -16.59 -19.06 15.60
CA PHE A 132 -15.60 -18.08 16.02
C PHE A 132 -16.16 -16.98 16.95
N ASP A 133 -15.57 -16.82 18.13
CA ASP A 133 -15.89 -15.75 19.09
C ASP A 133 -14.83 -14.63 19.03
N ILE A 134 -15.21 -13.51 18.41
CA ILE A 134 -14.34 -12.35 18.25
C ILE A 134 -13.95 -11.68 19.58
N GLU A 135 -14.83 -11.72 20.58
CA GLU A 135 -14.55 -11.10 21.86
C GLU A 135 -13.58 -11.94 22.69
N GLN A 136 -13.65 -13.27 22.57
CA GLN A 136 -12.66 -14.17 23.16
C GLN A 136 -11.28 -13.95 22.52
N ALA A 137 -11.21 -13.94 21.18
CA ALA A 137 -9.97 -13.63 20.46
C ALA A 137 -9.38 -12.26 20.85
N ALA A 138 -10.24 -11.26 21.10
CA ALA A 138 -9.82 -9.95 21.57
C ALA A 138 -9.26 -9.95 22.99
N ARG A 139 -9.80 -10.79 23.90
CA ARG A 139 -9.26 -10.96 25.26
C ARG A 139 -7.91 -11.66 25.23
N GLU A 140 -7.75 -12.67 24.39
CA GLU A 140 -6.45 -13.32 24.18
C GLU A 140 -5.41 -12.36 23.59
N LEU A 141 -5.83 -11.46 22.70
CA LEU A 141 -4.95 -10.42 22.16
C LEU A 141 -4.52 -9.45 23.27
N TYR A 142 -5.45 -9.04 24.14
CA TYR A 142 -5.14 -8.21 25.31
C TYR A 142 -4.10 -8.89 26.21
N ASP A 143 -4.31 -10.17 26.53
CA ASP A 143 -3.39 -10.94 27.38
C ASP A 143 -2.01 -11.10 26.74
N LEU A 144 -1.96 -11.35 25.42
CA LEU A 144 -0.72 -11.40 24.66
C LEU A 144 0.03 -10.06 24.72
N VAL A 145 -0.66 -8.93 24.51
CA VAL A 145 -0.05 -7.60 24.56
C VAL A 145 0.53 -7.30 25.94
N LEU A 146 -0.18 -7.65 27.02
CA LEU A 146 0.33 -7.50 28.38
C LEU A 146 1.59 -8.34 28.61
N MET A 147 1.56 -9.61 28.20
CA MET A 147 2.70 -10.52 28.36
C MET A 147 3.90 -10.04 27.55
N VAL A 148 3.70 -9.60 26.30
CA VAL A 148 4.77 -9.04 25.47
C VAL A 148 5.40 -7.81 26.13
N ARG A 149 4.59 -6.87 26.67
CA ARG A 149 5.10 -5.69 27.38
C ARG A 149 5.90 -6.06 28.61
N GLU A 150 5.40 -6.97 29.43
CA GLU A 150 6.08 -7.46 30.63
C GLU A 150 7.43 -8.11 30.29
N LYS A 151 7.45 -9.03 29.32
CA LYS A 151 8.66 -9.79 28.98
C LYS A 151 9.69 -8.99 28.20
N THR A 152 9.27 -7.96 27.47
CA THR A 152 10.19 -7.08 26.72
C THR A 152 10.55 -5.79 27.47
N GLY A 153 9.83 -5.47 28.55
CA GLY A 153 9.93 -4.17 29.23
C GLY A 153 9.46 -2.99 28.38
N ALA A 154 8.79 -3.22 27.24
CA ALA A 154 8.32 -2.17 26.36
C ALA A 154 7.08 -1.45 26.94
N PRO A 155 7.01 -0.11 26.85
CA PRO A 155 5.88 0.63 27.38
C PRO A 155 4.60 0.44 26.57
N LYS A 156 4.70 0.09 25.28
CA LYS A 156 3.59 -0.12 24.34
C LYS A 156 3.99 -1.15 23.27
N VAL A 157 3.06 -1.51 22.39
CA VAL A 157 3.32 -2.31 21.18
C VAL A 157 2.84 -1.59 19.92
N PHE A 158 3.41 -1.94 18.77
CA PHE A 158 2.77 -1.72 17.47
C PHE A 158 1.82 -2.88 17.18
N LEU A 159 0.59 -2.56 16.77
CA LEU A 159 -0.41 -3.55 16.40
C LEU A 159 -0.58 -3.53 14.88
N VAL A 160 -0.29 -4.64 14.23
CA VAL A 160 -0.43 -4.80 12.78
C VAL A 160 -1.46 -5.88 12.54
N ALA A 161 -2.47 -5.59 11.74
CA ALA A 161 -3.57 -6.51 11.54
C ALA A 161 -3.97 -6.64 10.08
N HIS A 162 -4.48 -7.80 9.71
CA HIS A 162 -5.00 -8.07 8.37
C HIS A 162 -6.43 -8.60 8.45
N SER A 163 -7.30 -8.16 7.53
CA SER A 163 -8.67 -8.64 7.38
C SER A 163 -9.42 -8.60 8.73
N MET A 164 -10.09 -9.69 9.12
CA MET A 164 -10.81 -9.84 10.39
C MET A 164 -9.93 -9.60 11.63
N GLY A 165 -8.61 -9.79 11.56
CA GLY A 165 -7.70 -9.50 12.67
C GLY A 165 -7.75 -8.03 13.09
N GLY A 166 -8.04 -7.12 12.15
CA GLY A 166 -8.25 -5.71 12.49
C GLY A 166 -9.54 -5.47 13.28
N LEU A 167 -10.56 -6.32 13.11
CA LEU A 167 -11.78 -6.28 13.93
C LEU A 167 -11.52 -6.85 15.33
N VAL A 168 -10.72 -7.92 15.45
CA VAL A 168 -10.25 -8.45 16.75
C VAL A 168 -9.47 -7.37 17.51
N ALA A 169 -8.52 -6.73 16.85
CA ALA A 169 -7.76 -5.60 17.40
C ALA A 169 -8.66 -4.45 17.87
N ARG A 170 -9.67 -4.07 17.08
CA ARG A 170 -10.61 -3.02 17.47
C ARG A 170 -11.56 -3.44 18.58
N CYS A 171 -11.98 -4.70 18.64
CA CYS A 171 -12.74 -5.25 19.76
C CYS A 171 -11.89 -5.20 21.04
N MET A 172 -10.61 -5.55 20.95
CA MET A 172 -9.67 -5.44 22.06
C MET A 172 -9.61 -3.99 22.55
N MET A 173 -9.29 -3.05 21.66
CA MET A 173 -9.08 -1.65 22.01
C MET A 173 -10.35 -0.95 22.51
N GLN A 174 -11.47 -1.10 21.82
CA GLN A 174 -12.69 -0.32 22.09
C GLN A 174 -13.60 -0.95 23.14
N LYS A 175 -13.53 -2.27 23.36
CA LYS A 175 -14.43 -2.97 24.27
C LYS A 175 -13.68 -3.61 25.42
N VAL A 176 -12.69 -4.45 25.12
CA VAL A 176 -11.99 -5.21 26.16
C VAL A 176 -11.19 -4.27 27.07
N CYS A 177 -10.41 -3.35 26.52
CA CYS A 177 -9.63 -2.38 27.31
C CYS A 177 -10.50 -1.43 28.17
N GLU A 178 -11.78 -1.29 27.87
CA GLU A 178 -12.75 -0.47 28.61
C GLU A 178 -13.47 -1.26 29.71
N GLU A 179 -13.19 -2.56 29.88
CA GLU A 179 -13.69 -3.36 30.99
C GLU A 179 -13.02 -2.97 32.32
N ASP A 180 -13.77 -3.07 33.43
CA ASP A 180 -13.31 -2.69 34.76
C ASP A 180 -11.96 -3.34 35.13
N GLY A 181 -10.98 -2.52 35.51
CA GLY A 181 -9.66 -2.96 35.94
C GLY A 181 -8.67 -3.26 34.81
N ARG A 182 -9.03 -3.03 33.54
CA ARG A 182 -8.12 -3.16 32.41
C ARG A 182 -7.39 -1.85 32.06
N ILE A 183 -6.28 -1.99 31.34
CA ILE A 183 -5.47 -0.85 30.89
C ILE A 183 -6.07 -0.28 29.60
N PRO A 184 -6.31 1.04 29.49
CA PRO A 184 -6.83 1.66 28.27
C PRO A 184 -5.96 1.40 27.03
N ALA A 185 -6.59 1.30 25.85
CA ALA A 185 -5.91 1.01 24.59
C ALA A 185 -4.76 1.96 24.28
N LYS A 186 -4.96 3.27 24.49
CA LYS A 186 -3.93 4.32 24.30
C LYS A 186 -2.68 4.17 25.17
N GLU A 187 -2.74 3.37 26.24
CA GLU A 187 -1.60 3.06 27.11
C GLU A 187 -0.89 1.75 26.72
N LEU A 188 -1.52 0.93 25.87
CA LEU A 188 -1.01 -0.37 25.41
C LEU A 188 -0.47 -0.31 23.98
N VAL A 189 -1.16 0.40 23.09
CA VAL A 189 -0.88 0.44 21.66
C VAL A 189 -0.28 1.81 21.32
N ALA A 190 0.82 1.79 20.58
CA ALA A 190 1.46 3.01 20.08
C ALA A 190 0.95 3.37 18.69
N LYS A 191 0.77 2.38 17.81
CA LYS A 191 0.28 2.56 16.45
C LYS A 191 -0.52 1.33 16.03
N PHE A 192 -1.58 1.53 15.26
CA PHE A 192 -2.43 0.48 14.72
C PHE A 192 -2.48 0.53 13.19
N CYS A 193 -1.87 -0.46 12.53
CA CYS A 193 -1.86 -0.58 11.08
C CYS A 193 -2.77 -1.71 10.65
N THR A 194 -3.65 -1.47 9.68
CA THR A 194 -4.53 -2.49 9.10
C THR A 194 -4.28 -2.68 7.60
N TYR A 195 -4.41 -3.93 7.16
CA TYR A 195 -4.49 -4.33 5.76
C TYR A 195 -5.87 -4.91 5.52
N ALA A 196 -6.59 -4.42 4.50
CA ALA A 196 -7.82 -5.05 4.03
C ALA A 196 -8.91 -5.26 5.12
N THR A 197 -8.88 -4.52 6.23
CA THR A 197 -9.82 -4.79 7.35
C THR A 197 -11.21 -4.26 7.00
N PRO A 198 -12.28 -5.07 7.10
CA PRO A 198 -13.65 -4.63 6.87
C PRO A 198 -14.18 -3.81 8.06
N HIS A 199 -13.60 -2.63 8.29
CA HIS A 199 -13.97 -1.68 9.35
C HIS A 199 -15.45 -1.30 9.31
N GLY A 200 -16.03 -1.23 8.11
CA GLY A 200 -17.46 -0.97 7.88
C GLY A 200 -18.31 -2.24 7.77
N GLY A 201 -17.72 -3.42 7.93
CA GLY A 201 -18.35 -4.71 7.64
C GLY A 201 -18.26 -5.11 6.18
N ILE A 202 -18.92 -6.22 5.85
CA ILE A 202 -19.00 -6.74 4.49
C ILE A 202 -20.45 -6.64 4.01
N VAL A 203 -20.66 -6.09 2.81
CA VAL A 203 -21.99 -6.02 2.20
C VAL A 203 -22.29 -7.33 1.50
N PHE A 204 -23.19 -8.12 2.07
CA PHE A 204 -23.51 -9.45 1.59
C PHE A 204 -24.35 -9.39 0.30
N THR A 205 -23.73 -9.69 -0.83
CA THR A 205 -24.44 -10.09 -2.06
C THR A 205 -24.68 -11.61 -2.05
N GLY A 206 -25.60 -12.12 -2.87
CA GLY A 206 -26.03 -13.53 -2.81
C GLY A 206 -24.89 -14.56 -2.94
N GLY A 207 -23.86 -14.29 -3.75
CA GLY A 207 -22.69 -15.16 -3.88
C GLY A 207 -21.77 -15.09 -2.66
N LEU A 208 -21.48 -13.88 -2.18
CA LEU A 208 -20.64 -13.64 -1.02
C LEU A 208 -21.25 -14.19 0.29
N LEU A 209 -22.57 -14.07 0.45
CA LEU A 209 -23.28 -14.60 1.61
C LEU A 209 -23.12 -16.13 1.71
N ASN A 210 -23.28 -16.84 0.60
CA ASN A 210 -23.08 -18.30 0.57
C ASN A 210 -21.66 -18.68 0.95
N TRP A 211 -20.67 -18.00 0.38
CA TRP A 211 -19.26 -18.26 0.69
C TRP A 211 -18.90 -17.97 2.16
N LEU A 212 -19.38 -16.84 2.73
CA LEU A 212 -19.16 -16.54 4.15
C LEU A 212 -19.86 -17.55 5.06
N MET A 213 -21.07 -18.01 4.70
CA MET A 213 -21.75 -19.07 5.43
C MET A 213 -21.01 -20.41 5.36
N GLU A 214 -20.48 -20.79 4.19
CA GLU A 214 -19.65 -22.00 4.03
C GLU A 214 -18.32 -21.90 4.79
N THR A 215 -17.76 -20.70 4.85
CA THR A 215 -16.43 -20.44 5.44
C THR A 215 -16.46 -20.34 6.95
N PHE A 216 -17.44 -19.61 7.49
CA PHE A 216 -17.48 -19.23 8.90
C PHE A 216 -18.68 -19.81 9.67
N GLY A 217 -19.57 -20.51 8.96
CA GLY A 217 -20.89 -20.84 9.48
C GLY A 217 -21.77 -19.60 9.68
N PRO A 218 -23.04 -19.79 10.10
CA PRO A 218 -23.97 -18.69 10.30
C PRO A 218 -23.48 -17.68 11.35
N ALA A 219 -22.99 -18.18 12.49
CA ALA A 219 -22.52 -17.34 13.60
C ALA A 219 -21.23 -16.58 13.31
N GLY A 220 -20.31 -17.14 12.53
CA GLY A 220 -19.08 -16.45 12.15
C GLY A 220 -19.28 -15.45 11.00
N SER A 221 -20.24 -15.67 10.09
CA SER A 221 -20.58 -14.67 9.05
C SER A 221 -21.19 -13.38 9.63
N ASP A 222 -21.84 -13.49 10.79
CA ASP A 222 -22.54 -12.41 11.47
C ASP A 222 -21.61 -11.32 12.00
N ILE A 223 -20.34 -11.65 12.25
CA ILE A 223 -19.36 -10.68 12.77
C ILE A 223 -19.07 -9.56 11.77
N PHE A 224 -19.27 -9.81 10.48
CA PHE A 224 -19.07 -8.82 9.41
C PHE A 224 -20.32 -7.99 9.11
N SER A 225 -21.46 -8.29 9.78
CA SER A 225 -22.70 -7.55 9.60
C SER A 225 -22.66 -6.22 10.37
N PRO A 226 -22.74 -5.05 9.70
CA PRO A 226 -22.57 -3.76 10.35
C PRO A 226 -23.42 -3.58 11.62
N PRO A 227 -24.72 -3.96 11.66
CA PRO A 227 -25.52 -3.85 12.88
C PRO A 227 -25.01 -4.71 14.05
N LYS A 228 -24.38 -5.87 13.78
CA LYS A 228 -23.87 -6.79 14.80
C LYS A 228 -22.49 -6.37 15.31
N MET A 229 -21.74 -5.63 14.50
CA MET A 229 -20.47 -5.01 14.91
C MET A 229 -20.63 -4.09 16.13
N TYR A 230 -21.80 -3.49 16.31
CA TYR A 230 -22.12 -2.68 17.50
C TYR A 230 -21.89 -3.43 18.81
N GLY A 231 -22.25 -4.72 18.85
CA GLY A 231 -22.17 -5.55 20.05
C GLY A 231 -20.74 -5.76 20.54
N TYR A 232 -19.78 -5.94 19.63
CA TYR A 232 -18.37 -6.20 19.99
C TYR A 232 -17.45 -4.97 19.87
N LEU A 233 -17.90 -3.88 19.25
CA LEU A 233 -17.15 -2.61 19.19
C LEU A 233 -17.59 -1.58 20.24
N THR A 234 -18.64 -1.85 21.02
CA THR A 234 -19.17 -0.91 22.02
C THR A 234 -19.06 -1.47 23.44
N PRO A 235 -18.43 -0.75 24.39
CA PRO A 235 -18.41 -1.12 25.81
C PRO A 235 -19.81 -1.41 26.38
N GLY A 236 -19.91 -2.47 27.18
CA GLY A 236 -21.14 -2.86 27.87
C GLY A 236 -22.27 -3.40 26.99
N LYS A 237 -22.06 -3.54 25.68
CA LYS A 237 -23.01 -4.19 24.76
C LYS A 237 -22.71 -5.67 24.60
N LYS A 238 -23.68 -6.43 24.14
CA LYS A 238 -23.57 -7.86 23.84
C LYS A 238 -23.65 -8.09 22.34
N PHE A 239 -23.04 -9.16 21.86
CA PHE A 239 -23.18 -9.57 20.46
C PHE A 239 -24.67 -9.68 20.08
N GLY A 240 -25.04 -9.07 18.94
CA GLY A 240 -26.43 -8.99 18.47
C GLY A 240 -27.22 -7.77 18.95
N ASP A 241 -26.72 -7.01 19.94
CA ASP A 241 -27.26 -5.69 20.26
C ASP A 241 -27.16 -4.78 19.03
N LYS A 242 -28.19 -3.95 18.82
CA LYS A 242 -28.26 -3.02 17.69
C LYS A 242 -28.15 -1.57 18.17
N PRO A 243 -27.60 -0.65 17.36
CA PRO A 243 -27.52 0.78 17.70
C PRO A 243 -28.88 1.49 17.54
N ILE A 244 -29.91 1.06 18.26
CA ILE A 244 -31.26 1.63 18.14
C ILE A 244 -31.28 3.04 18.74
N GLY A 245 -31.68 4.02 17.93
CA GLY A 245 -31.84 5.42 18.37
C GLY A 245 -30.53 6.19 18.52
N VAL A 246 -29.40 5.64 18.04
CA VAL A 246 -28.08 6.27 18.10
C VAL A 246 -27.47 6.28 16.70
N ALA A 247 -26.98 7.44 16.26
CA ALA A 247 -26.15 7.52 15.06
C ALA A 247 -24.82 6.82 15.34
N TRP A 248 -24.58 5.69 14.67
CA TRP A 248 -23.41 4.86 14.90
C TRP A 248 -22.83 4.39 13.56
N ASP A 249 -21.54 4.63 13.38
CA ASP A 249 -20.79 4.20 12.20
C ASP A 249 -19.70 3.22 12.67
N PRO A 250 -19.71 1.95 12.20
CA PRO A 250 -18.71 0.96 12.58
C PRO A 250 -17.28 1.37 12.22
N ARG A 251 -17.08 2.34 11.31
CA ARG A 251 -15.74 2.82 10.91
C ARG A 251 -15.16 3.86 11.87
N VAL A 252 -15.93 4.34 12.85
CA VAL A 252 -15.43 5.32 13.81
C VAL A 252 -14.76 4.61 14.99
N ILE A 253 -13.56 5.05 15.35
CA ILE A 253 -12.97 4.77 16.67
C ILE A 253 -13.25 5.98 17.56
N PRO A 254 -13.87 5.81 18.75
CA PRO A 254 -14.11 6.93 19.64
C PRO A 254 -12.80 7.62 20.08
N PRO A 255 -12.69 8.96 20.01
CA PRO A 255 -11.46 9.67 20.39
C PRO A 255 -11.03 9.45 21.85
N SER A 256 -11.95 9.05 22.73
CA SER A 256 -11.63 8.68 24.11
C SER A 256 -10.84 7.37 24.22
N VAL A 257 -10.98 6.48 23.23
CA VAL A 257 -10.36 5.14 23.20
C VAL A 257 -8.96 5.20 22.60
N PHE A 258 -8.84 5.76 21.39
CA PHE A 258 -7.58 5.78 20.63
C PHE A 258 -7.54 6.96 19.67
N ASP A 259 -6.35 7.50 19.44
CA ASP A 259 -6.14 8.60 18.50
C ASP A 259 -6.07 8.06 17.07
N VAL A 260 -6.84 8.65 16.15
CA VAL A 260 -6.89 8.21 14.75
C VAL A 260 -5.63 8.62 13.97
N ASP A 261 -4.85 9.59 14.47
CA ASP A 261 -3.52 9.92 13.92
C ASP A 261 -2.51 8.79 14.15
N ASP A 262 -2.77 7.89 15.11
CA ASP A 262 -2.01 6.66 15.35
C ASP A 262 -2.63 5.43 14.68
N VAL A 263 -3.55 5.62 13.72
CA VAL A 263 -4.17 4.56 12.91
C VAL A 263 -3.83 4.73 11.43
N PHE A 264 -3.51 3.63 10.76
CA PHE A 264 -3.26 3.62 9.32
C PHE A 264 -3.92 2.42 8.63
N CYS A 265 -4.73 2.71 7.60
CA CYS A 265 -5.45 1.72 6.82
C CYS A 265 -4.84 1.60 5.42
N ILE A 266 -4.29 0.44 5.11
CA ILE A 266 -3.87 0.05 3.76
C ILE A 266 -5.05 -0.66 3.12
N ILE A 267 -5.46 -0.18 1.93
CA ILE A 267 -6.72 -0.53 1.28
C ILE A 267 -6.44 -1.06 -0.11
N GLY A 268 -6.80 -2.31 -0.36
CA GLY A 268 -6.75 -2.94 -1.67
C GLY A 268 -7.83 -2.42 -2.60
N THR A 269 -7.52 -2.36 -3.89
CA THR A 269 -8.43 -1.88 -4.93
C THR A 269 -8.43 -2.76 -6.18
N ASP A 270 -7.77 -3.92 -6.14
CA ASP A 270 -7.77 -4.88 -7.25
C ASP A 270 -8.71 -6.05 -6.99
N GLN A 271 -9.95 -5.92 -7.46
CA GLN A 271 -10.91 -7.00 -7.38
C GLN A 271 -10.57 -8.19 -8.28
N ASN A 272 -9.89 -8.01 -9.42
CA ASN A 272 -9.83 -9.04 -10.46
C ASN A 272 -8.87 -10.17 -10.12
N ASP A 273 -7.85 -9.84 -9.33
CA ASP A 273 -6.79 -10.75 -8.93
C ASP A 273 -7.17 -11.64 -7.74
N TYR A 274 -8.29 -11.34 -7.07
CA TYR A 274 -8.79 -12.20 -6.01
C TYR A 274 -9.68 -13.31 -6.59
N ASN A 275 -9.35 -14.58 -6.36
CA ASN A 275 -10.13 -15.72 -6.90
C ASN A 275 -11.61 -15.72 -6.49
N LEU A 276 -11.96 -14.99 -5.41
CA LEU A 276 -13.33 -14.80 -4.93
C LEU A 276 -14.08 -13.65 -5.63
N ALA A 277 -13.44 -12.90 -6.54
CA ALA A 277 -14.08 -11.88 -7.39
C ALA A 277 -15.31 -12.39 -8.14
N LYS A 278 -15.36 -13.70 -8.41
CA LYS A 278 -16.50 -14.40 -9.02
C LYS A 278 -17.76 -14.41 -8.14
N LEU A 279 -17.68 -13.99 -6.88
CA LEU A 279 -18.79 -13.97 -5.92
C LEU A 279 -19.57 -12.66 -5.89
N GLY A 280 -19.23 -11.69 -6.75
CA GLY A 280 -20.06 -10.51 -7.00
C GLY A 280 -19.92 -9.40 -5.95
N VAL A 281 -18.71 -9.16 -5.44
CA VAL A 281 -18.38 -7.89 -4.78
C VAL A 281 -18.28 -6.83 -5.89
N GLY A 282 -18.83 -5.64 -5.66
CA GLY A 282 -18.81 -4.57 -6.66
C GLY A 282 -17.39 -4.12 -7.03
N PRO A 283 -17.24 -3.41 -8.17
CA PRO A 283 -15.95 -3.03 -8.74
C PRO A 283 -15.04 -2.16 -7.85
N ARG A 284 -15.61 -1.59 -6.78
CA ARG A 284 -14.91 -0.77 -5.79
C ARG A 284 -14.51 -1.59 -4.58
N SER A 285 -13.68 -2.62 -4.80
CA SER A 285 -13.21 -3.54 -3.76
C SER A 285 -11.83 -4.11 -4.02
N ASP A 286 -11.26 -4.77 -3.02
CA ASP A 286 -10.09 -5.65 -3.11
C ASP A 286 -10.46 -7.10 -3.52
N GLY A 287 -11.71 -7.30 -3.97
CA GLY A 287 -12.29 -8.61 -4.29
C GLY A 287 -13.09 -9.23 -3.13
N LEU A 288 -13.04 -8.67 -1.92
CA LEU A 288 -13.84 -9.10 -0.78
C LEU A 288 -14.50 -7.93 -0.03
N VAL A 289 -13.72 -6.92 0.33
CA VAL A 289 -14.13 -5.77 1.11
C VAL A 289 -14.28 -4.57 0.18
N LEU A 290 -15.44 -3.92 0.24
CA LEU A 290 -15.66 -2.67 -0.48
C LEU A 290 -14.72 -1.59 0.08
N ILE A 291 -14.12 -0.79 -0.78
CA ILE A 291 -13.18 0.28 -0.42
C ILE A 291 -13.83 1.22 0.63
N GLU A 292 -15.13 1.49 0.52
CA GLU A 292 -15.88 2.33 1.46
C GLU A 292 -15.97 1.80 2.90
N ASN A 293 -15.71 0.50 3.09
CA ASN A 293 -15.73 -0.21 4.36
C ASN A 293 -14.34 -0.61 4.84
N ALA A 294 -13.28 -0.29 4.11
CA ALA A 294 -11.92 -0.77 4.36
C ALA A 294 -11.06 0.16 5.25
N TYR A 295 -11.63 1.20 5.85
CA TYR A 295 -10.88 2.20 6.62
C TYR A 295 -11.60 2.68 7.89
N VAL A 296 -10.81 3.25 8.80
CA VAL A 296 -11.29 4.02 9.96
C VAL A 296 -11.43 5.49 9.57
N LYS A 297 -12.55 6.12 9.90
CA LYS A 297 -12.77 7.54 9.60
C LYS A 297 -11.78 8.43 10.37
N GLY A 298 -11.19 9.39 9.67
CA GLY A 298 -10.17 10.30 10.17
C GLY A 298 -8.76 9.68 10.28
N ALA A 299 -8.61 8.38 10.05
CA ALA A 299 -7.30 7.73 10.07
C ALA A 299 -6.53 7.99 8.76
N HIS A 300 -5.22 7.77 8.82
CA HIS A 300 -4.41 7.76 7.61
C HIS A 300 -4.84 6.61 6.68
N ARG A 301 -4.77 6.83 5.36
CA ARG A 301 -5.13 5.83 4.35
C ARG A 301 -4.15 5.78 3.19
N ALA A 302 -3.92 4.59 2.66
CA ALA A 302 -3.22 4.37 1.39
C ALA A 302 -4.01 3.38 0.54
N PHE A 303 -4.25 3.72 -0.71
CA PHE A 303 -4.94 2.87 -1.68
C PHE A 303 -3.91 2.17 -2.56
N VAL A 304 -3.87 0.84 -2.54
CA VAL A 304 -2.92 0.05 -3.32
C VAL A 304 -3.68 -0.84 -4.28
N TYR A 305 -3.26 -0.90 -5.54
CA TYR A 305 -3.88 -1.79 -6.52
C TYR A 305 -3.40 -3.23 -6.31
N LYS A 306 -3.98 -3.85 -5.26
CA LYS A 306 -3.75 -5.22 -4.79
C LYS A 306 -5.06 -5.84 -4.35
N SER A 307 -5.09 -7.16 -4.37
CA SER A 307 -6.20 -7.99 -3.90
C SER A 307 -6.18 -8.16 -2.38
N HIS A 308 -7.30 -8.60 -1.80
CA HIS A 308 -7.47 -8.78 -0.36
C HIS A 308 -6.41 -9.69 0.27
N SER A 309 -6.04 -10.77 -0.43
CA SER A 309 -5.03 -11.74 -0.03
C SER A 309 -4.57 -12.58 -1.21
N GLY A 310 -3.59 -13.46 -1.00
CA GLY A 310 -3.00 -14.32 -2.03
C GLY A 310 -1.59 -13.84 -2.43
N PRO A 311 -0.99 -14.45 -3.47
CA PRO A 311 0.38 -14.15 -3.87
C PRO A 311 0.62 -12.69 -4.25
N TYR A 312 -0.42 -11.95 -4.63
CA TYR A 312 -0.36 -10.54 -4.99
C TYR A 312 -1.22 -9.67 -4.06
N GLY A 313 -1.61 -10.22 -2.91
CA GLY A 313 -2.43 -9.51 -1.94
C GLY A 313 -1.66 -8.43 -1.19
N GLU A 314 -2.40 -7.54 -0.51
CA GLU A 314 -1.84 -6.36 0.15
C GLU A 314 -0.69 -6.66 1.12
N VAL A 315 -0.82 -7.68 1.98
CA VAL A 315 0.22 -8.06 2.96
C VAL A 315 1.50 -8.54 2.29
N ASN A 316 1.37 -9.22 1.14
CA ASN A 316 2.46 -9.87 0.42
C ASN A 316 3.03 -8.96 -0.67
N SER A 317 2.86 -7.64 -0.54
CA SER A 317 3.25 -6.66 -1.54
C SER A 317 4.29 -5.67 -1.03
N GLU A 318 5.15 -5.22 -1.93
CA GLU A 318 6.12 -4.15 -1.68
C GLU A 318 5.40 -2.86 -1.27
N GLU A 319 4.27 -2.54 -1.91
CA GLU A 319 3.41 -1.40 -1.59
C GLU A 319 2.92 -1.48 -0.14
N GLY A 320 2.43 -2.64 0.29
CA GLY A 320 1.94 -2.87 1.65
C GLY A 320 3.05 -2.80 2.69
N TYR A 321 4.23 -3.35 2.42
CA TYR A 321 5.37 -3.27 3.34
C TYR A 321 5.93 -1.85 3.45
N GLN A 322 6.13 -1.15 2.33
CA GLN A 322 6.70 0.19 2.32
C GLN A 322 5.79 1.20 3.04
N ASN A 323 4.47 1.02 2.93
CA ASN A 323 3.48 1.75 3.71
C ASN A 323 3.58 1.45 5.22
N LEU A 324 3.58 0.16 5.61
CA LEU A 324 3.70 -0.25 7.01
C LEU A 324 4.99 0.28 7.64
N ALA A 325 6.15 0.05 7.01
CA ALA A 325 7.43 0.45 7.54
C ALA A 325 7.52 1.96 7.73
N ARG A 326 6.99 2.75 6.79
CA ARG A 326 6.93 4.21 6.89
C ARG A 326 5.96 4.68 7.97
N PHE A 327 4.81 4.04 8.13
CA PHE A 327 3.90 4.39 9.21
C PHE A 327 4.50 4.09 10.59
N LEU A 328 5.12 2.93 10.77
CA LEU A 328 5.72 2.53 12.05
C LEU A 328 6.97 3.34 12.39
N PHE A 329 7.84 3.58 11.40
CA PHE A 329 9.20 4.10 11.62
C PHE A 329 9.49 5.41 10.86
N GLY A 330 8.51 6.03 10.22
CA GLY A 330 8.68 7.31 9.56
C GLY A 330 8.82 8.44 10.58
N HIS A 331 9.76 9.34 10.33
CA HIS A 331 10.02 10.51 11.17
C HIS A 331 9.00 11.62 10.93
N TRP A 332 8.52 11.73 9.69
CA TRP A 332 7.60 12.77 9.26
C TRP A 332 6.29 12.15 8.82
N SER A 333 5.17 12.78 9.17
CA SER A 333 3.90 12.63 8.45
C SER A 333 3.73 13.83 7.53
N VAL A 334 3.28 13.61 6.31
CA VAL A 334 2.91 14.67 5.37
C VAL A 334 1.51 14.38 4.87
N GLN A 335 0.59 15.29 5.13
CA GLN A 335 -0.78 15.28 4.63
C GLN A 335 -0.95 16.43 3.66
N VAL A 336 -1.67 16.20 2.57
CA VAL A 336 -2.00 17.20 1.56
C VAL A 336 -3.51 17.25 1.39
N GLU A 337 -4.07 18.45 1.34
CA GLU A 337 -5.49 18.72 1.10
C GLU A 337 -5.67 19.73 -0.02
N LEU A 338 -6.80 19.66 -0.72
CA LEU A 338 -7.25 20.76 -1.59
C LEU A 338 -7.95 21.81 -0.74
N SER A 339 -7.59 23.07 -0.95
CA SER A 339 -8.15 24.19 -0.19
C SER A 339 -8.52 25.36 -1.10
N LYS A 340 -9.38 26.25 -0.58
CA LYS A 340 -9.90 27.42 -1.30
C LYS A 340 -10.61 27.07 -2.61
N LEU A 341 -11.34 25.94 -2.59
CA LEU A 341 -12.18 25.52 -3.70
C LEU A 341 -13.41 26.43 -3.85
N PRO A 342 -14.06 26.44 -5.04
CA PRO A 342 -15.25 27.25 -5.28
C PRO A 342 -16.43 26.78 -4.41
N PRO A 343 -17.44 27.63 -4.16
CA PRO A 343 -18.63 27.21 -3.44
C PRO A 343 -19.42 26.19 -4.24
N ALA A 344 -20.05 25.22 -3.55
CA ALA A 344 -20.83 24.14 -4.16
C ALA A 344 -21.92 24.61 -5.14
N SER A 345 -22.46 25.81 -4.95
CA SER A 345 -23.45 26.42 -5.85
C SER A 345 -22.94 26.66 -7.27
N VAL A 346 -21.64 26.91 -7.45
CA VAL A 346 -21.02 27.09 -8.77
C VAL A 346 -21.00 25.79 -9.55
N ILE A 347 -20.74 24.67 -8.87
CA ILE A 347 -20.70 23.34 -9.48
C ILE A 347 -22.12 22.80 -9.72
N ALA A 348 -23.02 22.99 -8.74
CA ALA A 348 -24.42 22.60 -8.86
C ALA A 348 -25.18 23.32 -10.00
N ALA A 349 -24.65 24.43 -10.52
CA ALA A 349 -25.20 25.11 -11.70
C ALA A 349 -25.03 24.29 -13.00
N GLN A 350 -24.19 23.25 -13.00
CA GLN A 350 -23.98 22.34 -14.14
C GLN A 350 -24.27 20.89 -13.72
N PRO A 351 -25.53 20.50 -13.51
CA PRO A 351 -25.90 19.20 -12.94
C PRO A 351 -25.51 18.01 -13.82
N ASP A 352 -25.31 18.22 -15.12
CA ASP A 352 -24.87 17.20 -16.07
C ASP A 352 -23.33 16.97 -16.04
N VAL A 353 -22.60 17.74 -15.22
CA VAL A 353 -21.13 17.73 -15.17
C VAL A 353 -20.62 17.22 -13.82
N ALA A 354 -19.84 16.16 -13.85
CA ALA A 354 -19.05 15.66 -12.72
C ALA A 354 -17.55 15.85 -12.99
N TRP A 355 -16.80 16.22 -11.96
CA TRP A 355 -15.34 16.31 -12.03
C TRP A 355 -14.70 15.25 -11.15
N GLN A 356 -13.67 14.61 -11.71
CA GLN A 356 -12.94 13.53 -11.06
C GLN A 356 -11.44 13.77 -11.16
N ALA A 357 -10.68 13.22 -10.22
CA ALA A 357 -9.23 13.21 -10.27
C ALA A 357 -8.66 11.81 -10.06
N ASP A 358 -7.69 11.45 -10.91
CA ASP A 358 -6.72 10.41 -10.60
C ASP A 358 -5.60 11.02 -9.74
N LEU A 359 -5.20 10.30 -8.70
CA LEU A 359 -4.16 10.68 -7.76
C LEU A 359 -3.16 9.55 -7.60
N GLN A 360 -1.87 9.87 -7.62
CA GLN A 360 -0.80 8.90 -7.32
C GLN A 360 0.29 9.55 -6.49
N LEU A 361 0.89 8.78 -5.57
CA LEU A 361 2.05 9.22 -4.80
C LEU A 361 3.21 8.23 -4.95
N ALA A 362 4.34 8.73 -5.41
CA ALA A 362 5.61 8.00 -5.51
C ALA A 362 6.63 8.57 -4.53
N ILE A 363 7.52 7.72 -4.02
CA ILE A 363 8.67 8.14 -3.19
C ILE A 363 9.95 7.74 -3.90
N ARG A 364 10.94 8.64 -3.92
CA ARG A 364 12.23 8.38 -4.54
C ARG A 364 12.92 7.18 -3.89
N GLY A 365 13.42 6.27 -4.72
CA GLY A 365 14.08 5.05 -4.28
C GLY A 365 13.16 3.84 -4.18
N LEU A 366 11.84 4.04 -4.29
CA LEU A 366 10.89 2.94 -4.38
C LEU A 366 10.58 2.58 -5.82
N SER A 367 10.34 1.29 -6.02
CA SER A 367 9.98 0.71 -7.31
C SER A 367 8.47 0.63 -7.54
N VAL A 368 7.68 1.16 -6.60
CA VAL A 368 6.22 1.07 -6.51
C VAL A 368 5.61 2.40 -6.09
N LEU A 369 4.30 2.54 -6.31
CA LEU A 369 3.52 3.65 -5.77
C LEU A 369 3.15 3.34 -4.32
N ILE A 370 3.14 4.37 -3.48
CA ILE A 370 2.72 4.25 -2.08
C ILE A 370 1.20 4.36 -1.96
N THR A 371 0.57 5.13 -2.84
CA THR A 371 -0.89 5.16 -2.97
C THR A 371 -1.31 5.54 -4.39
N GLU A 372 -2.44 5.00 -4.85
CA GLU A 372 -3.10 5.40 -6.08
C GLU A 372 -4.63 5.27 -6.04
N GLN A 373 -5.29 6.29 -6.58
CA GLN A 373 -6.74 6.35 -6.78
C GLN A 373 -6.99 6.71 -8.24
N LYS A 374 -7.74 5.86 -8.95
CA LYS A 374 -7.97 6.05 -10.39
C LYS A 374 -9.37 5.68 -10.84
N ALA A 375 -9.85 6.37 -11.86
CA ALA A 375 -11.10 6.03 -12.54
C ALA A 375 -11.09 4.59 -13.07
N VAL A 376 -9.97 4.15 -13.66
CA VAL A 376 -9.80 2.79 -14.20
C VAL A 376 -9.79 1.69 -13.13
N HIS A 377 -9.50 2.05 -11.87
CA HIS A 377 -9.59 1.15 -10.71
C HIS A 377 -10.91 1.39 -9.94
N TYR A 378 -11.86 2.08 -10.56
CA TYR A 378 -13.18 2.43 -10.03
C TYR A 378 -13.17 3.30 -8.76
N ASN A 379 -12.04 3.87 -8.36
CA ASN A 379 -11.88 4.65 -7.13
C ASN A 379 -11.26 6.05 -7.33
N PRO A 380 -11.68 6.85 -8.33
CA PRO A 380 -11.16 8.21 -8.48
C PRO A 380 -11.65 9.10 -7.34
N VAL A 381 -10.91 10.17 -7.06
CA VAL A 381 -11.39 11.24 -6.17
C VAL A 381 -12.49 12.01 -6.90
N GLN A 382 -13.66 12.15 -6.29
CA GLN A 382 -14.78 12.95 -6.81
C GLN A 382 -14.63 14.40 -6.33
N LEU A 383 -14.09 15.27 -7.18
CA LEU A 383 -13.84 16.67 -6.82
C LEU A 383 -15.13 17.44 -6.48
N ASN A 384 -16.27 17.04 -7.07
CA ASN A 384 -17.57 17.60 -6.68
C ASN A 384 -17.91 17.29 -5.20
N ALA A 385 -17.57 16.09 -4.73
CA ALA A 385 -17.78 15.68 -3.35
C ALA A 385 -16.80 16.40 -2.40
N GLU A 386 -15.55 16.58 -2.82
CA GLU A 386 -14.56 17.41 -2.09
C GLU A 386 -15.07 18.83 -1.84
N ILE A 387 -15.66 19.47 -2.84
CA ILE A 387 -16.27 20.81 -2.67
C ILE A 387 -17.43 20.79 -1.68
N ALA A 388 -18.28 19.76 -1.75
CA ALA A 388 -19.40 19.61 -0.82
C ALA A 388 -18.91 19.41 0.62
N GLN A 389 -17.81 18.66 0.80
CA GLN A 389 -17.16 18.43 2.08
C GLN A 389 -16.60 19.71 2.71
N HIS A 390 -16.00 20.60 1.90
CA HIS A 390 -15.43 21.86 2.36
C HIS A 390 -16.46 23.02 2.42
N ALA A 391 -17.75 22.76 2.16
CA ALA A 391 -18.78 23.79 2.19
C ALA A 391 -18.99 24.32 3.63
N PRO A 392 -19.28 25.62 3.82
CA PRO A 392 -19.52 26.19 5.15
C PRO A 392 -20.65 25.46 5.89
N GLY A 393 -20.33 24.93 7.08
CA GLY A 393 -21.29 24.21 7.92
C GLY A 393 -21.52 22.74 7.52
N ALA A 394 -20.82 22.22 6.50
CA ALA A 394 -20.76 20.79 6.25
C ALA A 394 -20.01 20.10 7.40
N ALA A 395 -20.47 18.92 7.79
CA ALA A 395 -19.84 18.16 8.87
C ALA A 395 -18.47 17.54 8.47
N GLY A 396 -18.03 17.75 7.22
CA GLY A 396 -16.90 17.03 6.63
C GLY A 396 -17.20 15.54 6.55
N GLU A 397 -17.81 15.07 5.46
CA GLU A 397 -18.05 13.64 5.32
C GLU A 397 -16.81 12.94 4.77
N ASP A 398 -15.96 12.47 5.67
CA ASP A 398 -14.83 11.61 5.32
C ASP A 398 -15.33 10.36 4.56
N SER A 399 -15.01 10.29 3.27
CA SER A 399 -15.42 9.22 2.37
C SER A 399 -14.27 8.79 1.43
N VAL A 400 -14.50 7.78 0.60
CA VAL A 400 -13.52 7.36 -0.42
C VAL A 400 -13.49 8.33 -1.60
N ASP A 401 -14.65 8.90 -1.91
CA ASP A 401 -14.84 9.83 -3.01
C ASP A 401 -14.36 11.24 -2.66
N ALA A 402 -14.33 11.58 -1.37
CA ALA A 402 -13.70 12.78 -0.83
C ALA A 402 -12.92 12.43 0.45
N PRO A 403 -11.67 11.95 0.34
CA PRO A 403 -10.88 11.55 1.51
C PRO A 403 -10.36 12.75 2.31
N ILE A 404 -10.36 12.62 3.64
CA ILE A 404 -9.77 13.58 4.58
C ILE A 404 -8.55 12.94 5.29
N PRO A 405 -7.31 13.41 5.06
CA PRO A 405 -6.88 14.35 4.02
C PRO A 405 -6.95 13.72 2.61
N LEU A 406 -6.80 14.54 1.57
CA LEU A 406 -6.82 14.08 0.17
C LEU A 406 -5.76 12.97 -0.06
N VAL A 407 -4.56 13.17 0.47
CA VAL A 407 -3.50 12.16 0.48
C VAL A 407 -2.58 12.36 1.68
N GLY A 408 -2.07 11.27 2.24
CA GLY A 408 -1.06 11.29 3.28
C GLY A 408 0.06 10.30 3.01
N THR A 409 1.26 10.58 3.51
CA THR A 409 2.38 9.64 3.52
C THR A 409 3.30 9.89 4.72
N PHE A 410 4.20 8.95 4.97
CA PHE A 410 5.20 9.08 6.03
C PHE A 410 6.59 8.94 5.44
N LEU A 411 7.53 9.75 5.92
CA LEU A 411 8.86 9.84 5.33
C LEU A 411 9.93 9.51 6.36
N PHE A 412 10.97 8.80 5.93
CA PHE A 412 12.18 8.67 6.72
C PHE A 412 12.99 9.97 6.69
N SER A 413 13.86 10.22 7.68
CA SER A 413 14.78 11.37 7.63
C SER A 413 15.89 11.17 6.62
N LYS A 414 16.24 9.90 6.39
CA LYS A 414 17.10 9.42 5.31
C LYS A 414 16.46 8.13 4.81
N GLU A 415 16.26 8.02 3.50
CA GLU A 415 15.76 6.77 2.94
C GLU A 415 16.72 5.63 3.32
N PRO A 416 16.21 4.49 3.82
CA PRO A 416 17.03 3.29 3.99
C PRO A 416 17.68 2.94 2.65
N PRO A 417 18.83 2.25 2.62
CA PRO A 417 19.46 1.85 1.37
C PRO A 417 18.42 1.20 0.46
N GLY A 418 18.08 1.85 -0.66
CA GLY A 418 17.11 1.31 -1.60
C GLY A 418 17.64 0.00 -2.19
N ASP A 419 16.73 -0.88 -2.61
CA ASP A 419 17.02 -2.19 -3.19
C ASP A 419 17.76 -2.15 -4.55
N LEU A 420 18.34 -1.01 -4.91
CA LEU A 420 19.10 -0.82 -6.12
C LEU A 420 20.58 -0.64 -5.77
N PRO A 421 21.46 -1.61 -6.13
CA PRO A 421 22.88 -1.29 -6.21
C PRO A 421 23.06 -0.11 -7.18
N PRO A 422 24.00 0.81 -6.93
CA PRO A 422 24.27 1.92 -7.83
C PRO A 422 24.57 1.37 -9.22
N THR A 423 23.73 1.72 -10.20
CA THR A 423 23.93 1.37 -11.61
C THR A 423 25.07 2.23 -12.15
N HIS A 424 26.31 1.80 -11.92
CA HIS A 424 27.42 2.21 -12.76
C HIS A 424 27.24 1.54 -14.13
N VAL A 425 26.49 2.18 -15.02
CA VAL A 425 26.56 1.85 -16.44
C VAL A 425 27.92 2.34 -16.93
N THR A 426 28.92 1.46 -16.87
CA THR A 426 30.15 1.63 -17.64
C THR A 426 29.78 1.48 -19.11
N PRO A 427 30.05 2.46 -19.99
CA PRO A 427 29.91 2.25 -21.42
C PRO A 427 30.81 1.08 -21.81
N GLY A 428 30.22 0.00 -22.31
CA GLY A 428 30.96 -1.15 -22.80
C GLY A 428 31.94 -0.70 -23.88
N VAL A 429 33.23 -0.90 -23.62
CA VAL A 429 34.26 -0.87 -24.65
C VAL A 429 33.92 -2.01 -25.61
N GLY A 430 33.65 -1.65 -26.87
CA GLY A 430 33.37 -2.63 -27.91
C GLY A 430 34.57 -3.55 -28.11
N ASP A 431 34.33 -4.86 -27.99
CA ASP A 431 35.28 -5.87 -28.43
C ASP A 431 35.08 -6.09 -29.94
N ASP A 432 36.03 -5.58 -30.72
CA ASP A 432 36.23 -5.92 -32.14
C ASP A 432 36.65 -7.40 -32.26
N PRO A 433 36.04 -8.21 -33.15
CA PRO A 433 36.44 -9.61 -33.31
C PRO A 433 37.60 -9.73 -34.30
N THR A 434 38.76 -10.23 -33.84
CA THR A 434 39.82 -10.72 -34.74
C THR A 434 39.69 -12.24 -34.94
N PRO A 435 39.81 -12.78 -36.17
CA PRO A 435 39.49 -14.19 -36.45
C PRO A 435 40.70 -15.12 -36.51
N GLY A 436 40.47 -16.41 -36.21
CA GLY A 436 41.35 -17.56 -36.50
C GLY A 436 41.58 -18.45 -35.27
N VAL A 437 41.60 -19.78 -35.30
CA VAL A 437 41.63 -20.81 -36.36
C VAL A 437 41.06 -22.11 -35.76
N ALA A 438 40.44 -22.95 -36.59
CA ALA A 438 39.77 -24.21 -36.25
C ALA A 438 40.64 -25.33 -35.65
N ALA A 439 40.00 -26.20 -34.86
CA ALA A 439 40.31 -27.63 -34.79
C ALA A 439 39.03 -28.45 -34.51
N ALA A 440 38.85 -29.51 -35.28
CA ALA A 440 37.66 -30.35 -35.38
C ALA A 440 37.69 -31.58 -34.44
N GLY A 441 36.51 -32.16 -34.17
CA GLY A 441 36.41 -33.60 -33.89
C GLY A 441 35.18 -34.09 -33.10
N ALA A 442 34.17 -34.59 -33.84
CA ALA A 442 33.23 -35.70 -33.50
C ALA A 442 32.24 -35.50 -32.32
N SER A 443 30.99 -35.95 -32.34
CA SER A 443 30.18 -36.74 -33.27
C SER A 443 28.70 -36.61 -32.86
N GLU A 444 27.81 -36.61 -33.84
CA GLU A 444 26.34 -36.53 -33.72
C GLU A 444 25.70 -37.77 -33.09
N VAL A 445 24.59 -37.56 -32.36
CA VAL A 445 23.44 -38.46 -32.35
C VAL A 445 22.16 -37.60 -32.33
N GLU A 446 21.42 -37.63 -33.43
CA GLU A 446 20.07 -37.08 -33.62
C GLU A 446 18.99 -38.04 -33.09
N VAL A 447 17.95 -37.50 -32.45
CA VAL A 447 16.59 -38.07 -32.49
C VAL A 447 15.56 -36.93 -32.59
N ALA A 448 14.62 -37.12 -33.51
CA ALA A 448 13.68 -36.18 -34.13
C ALA A 448 12.56 -35.60 -33.25
N ALA A 449 12.09 -34.39 -33.63
CA ALA A 449 10.74 -33.88 -33.38
C ALA A 449 10.24 -32.99 -34.55
N ALA A 450 8.93 -32.96 -34.75
CA ALA A 450 8.15 -32.54 -35.93
C ALA A 450 8.06 -31.00 -36.16
N PRO A 451 7.48 -30.50 -37.29
CA PRO A 451 7.74 -29.16 -37.81
C PRO A 451 6.93 -28.06 -37.11
N ALA A 452 7.58 -26.94 -36.79
CA ALA A 452 6.97 -25.70 -36.34
C ALA A 452 6.78 -24.71 -37.52
N GLU A 453 5.67 -23.97 -37.49
CA GLU A 453 5.30 -22.90 -38.42
C GLU A 453 6.34 -21.76 -38.49
N PRO A 454 6.43 -21.00 -39.60
CA PRO A 454 7.38 -19.90 -39.71
C PRO A 454 6.97 -18.72 -38.80
N PRO A 455 7.94 -18.00 -38.20
CA PRO A 455 7.63 -16.86 -37.35
C PRO A 455 7.04 -15.71 -38.17
N HIS A 456 5.96 -15.12 -37.65
CA HIS A 456 5.34 -13.91 -38.18
C HIS A 456 6.34 -12.75 -38.17
N ARG A 457 6.55 -12.12 -39.34
CA ARG A 457 7.32 -10.89 -39.48
C ARG A 457 6.65 -9.73 -38.73
N SER A 458 7.44 -8.96 -37.99
CA SER A 458 6.97 -7.81 -37.20
C SER A 458 6.45 -6.67 -38.09
N TRP A 459 5.53 -5.88 -37.53
CA TRP A 459 4.89 -4.72 -38.18
C TRP A 459 5.90 -3.69 -38.74
N TRP A 460 7.07 -3.55 -38.11
CA TRP A 460 8.14 -2.65 -38.54
C TRP A 460 8.69 -2.94 -39.94
N HIS A 461 8.83 -4.21 -40.30
CA HIS A 461 9.29 -4.57 -41.66
C HIS A 461 8.24 -4.24 -42.74
N ARG A 462 6.94 -4.26 -42.41
CA ARG A 462 5.87 -3.87 -43.35
C ARG A 462 5.77 -2.36 -43.56
N PHE A 463 6.34 -1.57 -42.65
CA PHE A 463 6.34 -0.10 -42.70
C PHE A 463 7.51 0.45 -43.54
N LEU A 464 8.64 -0.25 -43.62
CA LEU A 464 9.78 0.17 -44.46
C LEU A 464 9.56 -0.18 -45.93
N ASP A 465 8.86 -1.28 -46.21
CA ASP A 465 8.53 -1.70 -47.59
C ASP A 465 7.53 -0.78 -48.30
N SER A 466 6.91 0.18 -47.61
CA SER A 466 5.95 1.12 -48.21
C SER A 466 6.59 2.37 -48.83
N PHE A 467 7.91 2.52 -48.74
CA PHE A 467 8.63 3.70 -49.23
C PHE A 467 9.49 3.46 -50.47
N ASP A 468 9.55 2.24 -51.01
CA ASP A 468 10.36 1.96 -52.20
C ASP A 468 9.49 1.65 -53.42
N GLY A 469 9.23 2.69 -54.22
CA GLY A 469 8.42 2.59 -55.43
C GLY A 469 8.45 3.87 -56.26
N GLY A 470 9.51 4.06 -57.04
CA GLY A 470 9.52 5.05 -58.13
C GLY A 470 10.91 5.50 -58.58
N ALA A 471 11.46 4.81 -59.57
CA ALA A 471 12.66 5.21 -60.31
C ALA A 471 12.33 6.21 -61.44
N GLU A 472 13.24 7.14 -61.75
CA GLU A 472 13.83 7.29 -63.10
C GLU A 472 14.97 8.34 -63.15
N GLU A 473 15.91 8.09 -64.05
CA GLU A 473 17.29 8.58 -64.19
C GLU A 473 17.46 9.98 -64.84
N GLN A 474 18.59 10.66 -64.58
CA GLN A 474 19.62 10.95 -65.60
C GLN A 474 20.84 11.71 -65.02
N GLY A 475 22.04 11.29 -65.45
CA GLY A 475 23.32 11.59 -64.80
C GLY A 475 24.09 12.81 -65.29
N GLN A 476 25.16 13.15 -64.55
CA GLN A 476 26.37 13.75 -65.12
C GLN A 476 27.57 13.67 -64.15
N GLN A 477 28.75 13.57 -64.78
CA GLN A 477 30.05 13.19 -64.24
C GLN A 477 30.66 14.15 -63.20
N ALA A 478 31.47 13.55 -62.32
CA ALA A 478 32.39 14.21 -61.41
C ALA A 478 33.55 14.94 -62.13
N PRO A 479 34.22 15.86 -61.42
CA PRO A 479 35.67 15.73 -61.34
C PRO A 479 36.19 15.70 -59.90
N SER A 480 37.29 14.96 -59.78
CA SER A 480 38.16 14.69 -58.65
C SER A 480 38.76 15.93 -57.96
N SER A 481 38.86 15.89 -56.63
CA SER A 481 40.04 16.35 -55.88
C SER A 481 40.03 15.80 -54.44
N GLU A 482 41.00 14.94 -54.10
CA GLU A 482 41.55 14.81 -52.75
C GLU A 482 42.61 15.91 -52.54
N PRO A 483 43.14 16.16 -51.32
CA PRO A 483 42.55 16.06 -49.98
C PRO A 483 42.87 17.33 -49.13
N GLU A 484 42.19 17.53 -48.00
CA GLU A 484 42.79 18.25 -46.86
C GLU A 484 42.36 17.59 -45.55
N ASN A 485 43.24 16.75 -45.01
CA ASN A 485 43.16 16.25 -43.64
C ASN A 485 43.48 17.41 -42.69
N VAL A 486 42.45 18.04 -42.13
CA VAL A 486 42.61 18.84 -40.91
C VAL A 486 42.43 17.89 -39.74
N ALA A 487 43.55 17.45 -39.18
CA ALA A 487 43.56 16.79 -37.88
C ALA A 487 43.01 17.77 -36.82
N LEU A 488 41.79 17.53 -36.35
CA LEU A 488 41.32 18.08 -35.09
C LEU A 488 41.69 17.07 -33.99
N ASP A 489 42.96 17.11 -33.58
CA ASP A 489 43.36 16.65 -32.27
C ASP A 489 42.68 17.55 -31.23
N ASN A 490 41.47 17.17 -30.81
CA ASN A 490 40.85 17.72 -29.61
C ASN A 490 41.00 16.66 -28.52
N PRO A 491 42.00 16.76 -27.62
CA PRO A 491 42.02 15.89 -26.45
C PRO A 491 40.75 16.21 -25.65
N LEU A 492 39.90 15.21 -25.45
CA LEU A 492 38.79 15.29 -24.49
C LEU A 492 39.37 15.85 -23.19
N ASP A 493 38.95 17.07 -22.82
CA ASP A 493 39.40 17.72 -21.61
C ASP A 493 39.12 16.77 -20.43
N PRO A 494 40.15 16.22 -19.76
CA PRO A 494 39.97 15.26 -18.68
C PRO A 494 39.27 15.88 -17.46
N THR A 495 39.09 17.20 -17.43
CA THR A 495 38.30 17.88 -16.41
C THR A 495 36.80 17.79 -16.65
N LEU A 496 36.29 17.57 -17.88
CA LEU A 496 34.85 17.45 -18.14
C LEU A 496 34.22 16.20 -17.49
N PRO A 497 34.79 14.98 -17.63
CA PRO A 497 34.30 13.79 -16.93
C PRO A 497 34.48 13.88 -15.41
N ALA A 498 35.57 14.50 -14.95
CA ALA A 498 35.86 14.66 -13.52
C ALA A 498 34.97 15.72 -12.86
N VAL A 499 34.62 16.80 -13.55
CA VAL A 499 33.68 17.83 -13.10
C VAL A 499 32.25 17.31 -13.16
N ALA A 500 31.89 16.53 -14.18
CA ALA A 500 30.59 15.84 -14.22
C ALA A 500 30.49 14.78 -13.10
N ALA A 501 31.54 13.98 -12.87
CA ALA A 501 31.58 13.00 -11.79
C ALA A 501 31.62 13.66 -10.40
N ALA A 502 32.34 14.78 -10.23
CA ALA A 502 32.36 15.55 -8.99
C ALA A 502 31.03 16.29 -8.75
N ALA A 503 30.37 16.78 -9.81
CA ALA A 503 29.04 17.33 -9.75
C ALA A 503 28.04 16.24 -9.33
N VAL A 504 28.03 15.08 -9.99
CA VAL A 504 27.20 13.92 -9.63
C VAL A 504 27.47 13.44 -8.20
N ALA A 505 28.74 13.41 -7.76
CA ALA A 505 29.10 13.08 -6.39
C ALA A 505 28.62 14.15 -5.38
N SER A 506 28.70 15.44 -5.72
CA SER A 506 28.19 16.53 -4.88
C SER A 506 26.67 16.54 -4.79
N TYR A 507 25.97 16.24 -5.90
CA TYR A 507 24.52 16.11 -5.95
C TYR A 507 24.05 14.90 -5.13
N ALA A 508 24.75 13.77 -5.22
CA ALA A 508 24.47 12.57 -4.43
C ALA A 508 24.68 12.79 -2.92
N GLN A 509 25.55 13.72 -2.53
CA GLN A 509 25.78 14.06 -1.13
C GLN A 509 24.74 15.07 -0.60
N LEU A 510 24.33 16.03 -1.42
CA LEU A 510 23.29 17.03 -1.11
C LEU A 510 21.88 16.44 -1.08
N SER A 511 21.61 15.40 -1.87
CA SER A 511 20.30 14.75 -1.92
C SER A 511 20.07 13.71 -0.82
N GLN A 512 21.10 13.32 -0.07
CA GLN A 512 21.04 12.19 0.88
C GLN A 512 20.22 12.46 2.15
N ASP A 513 20.04 13.74 2.51
CA ASP A 513 19.29 14.16 3.71
C ASP A 513 17.92 14.79 3.37
N LEU A 514 17.53 14.72 2.09
CA LEU A 514 16.21 15.13 1.62
C LEU A 514 15.40 13.88 1.25
N SER A 515 14.17 13.80 1.73
CA SER A 515 13.18 12.84 1.27
C SER A 515 12.41 13.46 0.12
N ARG A 516 12.41 12.79 -1.04
CA ARG A 516 11.70 13.23 -2.24
C ARG A 516 10.47 12.37 -2.46
N TYR A 517 9.31 13.00 -2.61
CA TYR A 517 8.10 12.36 -3.10
C TYR A 517 7.50 13.15 -4.27
N ALA A 518 6.65 12.49 -5.04
CA ALA A 518 5.97 13.07 -6.20
C ALA A 518 4.46 12.79 -6.09
N LEU A 519 3.66 13.84 -6.21
CA LEU A 519 2.20 13.78 -6.24
C LEU A 519 1.71 14.04 -7.67
N THR A 520 1.18 13.01 -8.32
CA THR A 520 0.53 13.13 -9.62
C THR A 520 -0.94 13.47 -9.42
N LEU A 521 -1.42 14.49 -10.13
CA LEU A 521 -2.83 14.83 -10.22
C LEU A 521 -3.24 14.89 -11.68
N ARG A 522 -4.36 14.25 -12.01
CA ARG A 522 -4.95 14.28 -13.35
C ARG A 522 -6.44 14.43 -13.23
N VAL A 523 -6.98 15.52 -13.79
CA VAL A 523 -8.34 15.99 -13.57
C VAL A 523 -9.13 15.87 -14.86
N TYR A 524 -10.35 15.34 -14.77
CA TYR A 524 -11.22 15.10 -15.91
C TYR A 524 -12.64 15.59 -15.64
N GLN A 525 -13.28 16.04 -16.70
CA GLN A 525 -14.71 16.29 -16.76
C GLN A 525 -15.46 15.08 -17.33
N VAL A 526 -16.45 14.58 -16.60
CA VAL A 526 -17.39 13.55 -17.04
C VAL A 526 -18.75 14.19 -17.25
N ILE A 527 -19.31 14.08 -18.47
CA ILE A 527 -20.62 14.64 -18.81
C ILE A 527 -21.64 13.52 -18.93
N THR A 528 -22.78 13.67 -18.24
CA THR A 528 -23.92 12.75 -18.31
C THR A 528 -25.18 13.51 -18.66
N ARG A 529 -25.83 13.16 -19.78
CA ARG A 529 -27.10 13.76 -20.20
C ARG A 529 -28.21 12.72 -20.18
N ASN A 530 -29.29 13.00 -19.47
CA ASN A 530 -30.42 12.06 -19.30
C ASN A 530 -29.98 10.67 -18.79
N GLY A 531 -28.95 10.60 -17.95
CA GLY A 531 -28.42 9.35 -17.40
C GLY A 531 -27.51 8.56 -18.34
N VAL A 532 -27.09 9.12 -19.47
CA VAL A 532 -26.16 8.49 -20.42
C VAL A 532 -24.90 9.36 -20.54
N PHE A 533 -23.73 8.71 -20.58
CA PHE A 533 -22.47 9.41 -20.83
C PHE A 533 -22.48 10.12 -22.19
N ASP A 534 -22.03 11.36 -22.20
CA ASP A 534 -21.89 12.16 -23.42
C ASP A 534 -20.42 12.41 -23.73
N PHE A 535 -19.90 11.68 -24.72
CA PHE A 535 -18.53 11.77 -25.19
C PHE A 535 -18.35 12.72 -26.39
N SER A 536 -19.41 13.41 -26.82
CA SER A 536 -19.37 14.21 -28.06
C SER A 536 -18.44 15.43 -27.99
N SER A 537 -18.06 15.85 -26.78
CA SER A 537 -17.30 17.08 -26.53
C SER A 537 -16.14 16.94 -25.54
N ASN A 538 -15.82 15.71 -25.10
CA ASN A 538 -14.76 15.45 -24.11
C ASN A 538 -13.70 14.47 -24.65
N LEU A 539 -12.45 14.65 -24.21
CA LEU A 539 -11.37 13.68 -24.44
C LEU A 539 -11.17 12.83 -23.17
N GLU A 540 -11.99 11.79 -22.98
CA GLU A 540 -12.01 10.95 -21.76
C GLU A 540 -10.65 10.35 -21.34
N GLN A 541 -9.70 10.21 -22.28
CA GLN A 541 -8.38 9.63 -22.00
C GLN A 541 -7.29 10.71 -21.80
N VAL A 542 -7.65 11.99 -21.76
CA VAL A 542 -6.76 13.12 -21.57
C VAL A 542 -7.34 13.98 -20.45
N GLY A 543 -6.56 14.24 -19.39
CA GLY A 543 -7.02 15.15 -18.34
C GLY A 543 -7.17 16.57 -18.87
N ASP A 544 -8.26 17.24 -18.52
CA ASP A 544 -8.44 18.69 -18.70
C ASP A 544 -7.29 19.48 -18.06
N TRP A 545 -6.71 18.93 -16.99
CA TRP A 545 -5.40 19.30 -16.48
C TRP A 545 -4.68 18.09 -15.88
N GLN A 546 -3.36 18.02 -16.05
CA GLN A 546 -2.53 16.98 -15.45
C GLN A 546 -1.10 17.50 -15.20
N ASP A 547 -0.55 17.20 -14.02
CA ASP A 547 0.85 17.50 -13.69
C ASP A 547 1.34 16.64 -12.51
N VAL A 548 2.63 16.72 -12.22
CA VAL A 548 3.28 16.05 -11.09
C VAL A 548 3.97 17.10 -10.23
N LEU A 549 3.56 17.23 -8.97
CA LEU A 549 4.27 18.03 -8.00
C LEU A 549 5.38 17.20 -7.36
N ILE A 550 6.63 17.59 -7.58
CA ILE A 550 7.80 17.01 -6.90
C ILE A 550 8.04 17.81 -5.63
N VAL A 551 8.23 17.12 -4.51
CA VAL A 551 8.48 17.73 -3.20
C VAL A 551 9.71 17.10 -2.57
N ASP A 552 10.68 17.93 -2.20
CA ASP A 552 11.80 17.60 -1.32
C ASP A 552 11.51 18.12 0.09
N ILE A 553 11.71 17.30 1.10
CA ILE A 553 11.58 17.70 2.51
C ILE A 553 12.73 17.13 3.33
N GLY A 554 13.31 17.95 4.21
CA GLY A 554 14.43 17.52 5.03
C GLY A 554 15.38 18.68 5.33
N ARG A 555 16.65 18.35 5.59
CA ARG A 555 17.68 19.36 5.85
C ARG A 555 18.40 19.71 4.55
N ALA A 556 18.42 21.00 4.21
CA ALA A 556 19.21 21.50 3.11
C ALA A 556 20.72 21.51 3.43
N ALA A 557 21.52 21.87 2.44
CA ALA A 557 22.98 22.01 2.55
C ALA A 557 23.44 22.97 3.65
N ASP A 558 22.61 23.98 3.96
CA ASP A 558 22.83 24.97 5.02
C ASP A 558 22.46 24.43 6.42
N GLY A 559 21.96 23.19 6.51
CA GLY A 559 21.54 22.51 7.74
C GLY A 559 20.12 22.86 8.19
N ARG A 560 19.42 23.77 7.50
CA ARG A 560 18.07 24.22 7.82
C ARG A 560 17.04 23.19 7.36
N PHE A 561 16.04 22.94 8.20
CA PHE A 561 14.88 22.15 7.79
C PHE A 561 13.99 23.00 6.87
N GLY A 562 13.58 22.41 5.75
CA GLY A 562 12.71 23.07 4.78
C GLY A 562 11.98 22.07 3.91
N ALA A 563 11.12 22.60 3.04
CA ALA A 563 10.49 21.87 1.97
C ALA A 563 10.59 22.67 0.67
N TRP A 564 10.87 22.01 -0.44
CA TRP A 564 11.06 22.61 -1.75
C TRP A 564 10.26 21.84 -2.79
N THR A 565 9.70 22.56 -3.75
CA THR A 565 8.78 22.01 -4.74
C THR A 565 9.14 22.38 -6.17
N GLY A 566 8.63 21.58 -7.10
CA GLY A 566 8.67 21.88 -8.52
C GLY A 566 7.58 21.11 -9.25
N TRP A 567 6.80 21.81 -10.07
CA TRP A 567 5.88 21.16 -11.01
C TRP A 567 6.69 20.56 -12.15
N ASN A 568 6.51 19.26 -12.42
CA ASN A 568 7.31 18.53 -13.39
C ASN A 568 7.25 19.16 -14.80
N SER A 569 6.12 19.76 -15.17
CA SER A 569 5.98 20.53 -16.42
C SER A 569 6.92 21.75 -16.53
N ALA A 570 7.40 22.28 -15.41
CA ALA A 570 8.27 23.45 -15.32
C ALA A 570 9.73 23.12 -14.98
N VAL A 571 10.02 21.85 -14.68
CA VAL A 571 11.35 21.41 -14.24
C VAL A 571 12.11 20.80 -15.44
N PRO A 572 13.29 21.33 -15.82
CA PRO A 572 14.03 20.83 -16.98
C PRO A 572 14.84 19.58 -16.68
N GLY A 573 14.89 18.63 -17.63
CA GLY A 573 15.76 17.46 -17.57
C GLY A 573 15.14 16.25 -16.85
N ALA A 574 15.97 15.23 -16.60
CA ALA A 574 15.52 13.98 -15.98
C ALA A 574 15.48 14.12 -14.45
N ILE A 575 14.35 13.73 -13.82
CA ILE A 575 14.09 13.90 -12.38
C ILE A 575 15.19 13.30 -11.48
N ASN A 576 15.80 12.20 -11.92
CA ASN A 576 16.88 11.52 -11.20
C ASN A 576 18.21 12.28 -11.21
N GLN A 577 18.40 13.24 -12.12
CA GLN A 577 19.59 14.09 -12.21
C GLN A 577 19.42 15.41 -11.43
N LEU A 578 18.22 15.66 -10.91
CA LEU A 578 17.93 16.90 -10.19
C LEU A 578 18.34 16.79 -8.74
N GLY A 579 19.16 17.76 -8.30
CA GLY A 579 19.35 18.09 -6.89
C GLY A 579 18.06 18.62 -6.26
N GLN A 580 18.16 19.33 -5.15
CA GLN A 580 17.01 19.95 -4.48
C GLN A 580 16.15 20.81 -5.44
N MET A 581 14.83 20.73 -5.29
CA MET A 581 13.89 21.58 -6.04
C MET A 581 14.11 23.07 -5.73
N ALA A 582 13.80 23.94 -6.70
CA ALA A 582 14.14 25.36 -6.60
C ALA A 582 13.17 26.19 -5.75
N ASP A 583 11.87 25.87 -5.78
CA ASP A 583 10.85 26.71 -5.16
C ASP A 583 10.67 26.32 -3.69
N GLU A 584 11.03 27.20 -2.77
CA GLU A 584 10.91 26.92 -1.35
C GLU A 584 9.48 27.17 -0.82
N LEU A 585 8.92 26.19 -0.10
CA LEU A 585 7.65 26.36 0.59
C LEU A 585 7.83 27.18 1.87
N THR A 586 6.94 28.15 2.08
CA THR A 586 6.87 28.89 3.34
C THR A 586 6.28 27.98 4.42
N LEU A 587 7.15 27.49 5.30
CA LEU A 587 6.78 26.67 6.45
C LEU A 587 6.34 27.55 7.62
N THR A 588 5.12 27.35 8.09
CA THR A 588 4.51 28.08 9.21
C THR A 588 4.26 27.11 10.37
N PRO A 589 4.99 27.20 11.49
CA PRO A 589 4.70 26.40 12.67
C PRO A 589 3.27 26.59 13.16
N ASP A 590 2.61 25.52 13.58
CA ASP A 590 1.29 25.61 14.18
C ASP A 590 1.38 26.32 15.54
N PRO A 591 0.50 27.29 15.84
CA PRO A 591 0.55 28.04 17.09
C PRO A 591 0.20 27.21 18.33
N HIS A 592 -0.44 26.06 18.16
CA HIS A 592 -0.91 25.19 19.24
C HIS A 592 -0.09 23.91 19.37
N ASP A 593 0.59 23.48 18.30
CA ASP A 593 1.49 22.32 18.33
C ASP A 593 2.83 22.61 17.64
N ARG A 594 3.90 22.65 18.43
CA ARG A 594 5.27 22.88 17.96
C ARG A 594 5.79 21.80 16.99
N ASN A 595 5.15 20.63 16.97
CA ASN A 595 5.52 19.50 16.12
C ASN A 595 4.84 19.57 14.74
N VAL A 596 3.85 20.44 14.59
CA VAL A 596 3.07 20.60 13.37
C VAL A 596 3.54 21.84 12.61
N ILE A 597 3.74 21.67 11.32
CA ILE A 597 4.14 22.70 10.38
C ILE A 597 3.13 22.72 9.24
N ARG A 598 2.65 23.91 8.89
CA ARG A 598 1.72 24.13 7.79
C ARG A 598 2.41 24.82 6.63
N ALA A 599 2.05 24.46 5.42
CA ALA A 599 2.46 25.16 4.21
C ALA A 599 1.31 25.21 3.20
N VAL A 600 1.37 26.16 2.28
CA VAL A 600 0.39 26.26 1.18
C VAL A 600 1.13 26.48 -0.14
N LEU A 601 0.59 25.91 -1.21
CA LEU A 601 1.09 26.07 -2.57
C LEU A 601 -0.07 26.32 -3.52
N ASP A 602 -0.03 27.43 -4.25
CA ASP A 602 -1.01 27.70 -5.32
C ASP A 602 -0.96 26.60 -6.40
N LEU A 603 -2.13 26.16 -6.85
CA LEU A 603 -2.19 25.34 -8.06
C LEU A 603 -1.72 26.16 -9.27
N PRO A 604 -1.13 25.52 -10.32
CA PRO A 604 -0.69 26.22 -11.51
C PRO A 604 -1.82 27.03 -12.16
N PRO A 605 -1.53 28.16 -12.83
CA PRO A 605 -2.55 28.97 -13.49
C PRO A 605 -3.49 28.19 -14.41
N ALA A 606 -2.96 27.19 -15.12
CA ALA A 606 -3.76 26.31 -15.98
C ALA A 606 -4.79 25.49 -15.19
N ALA A 607 -4.42 24.95 -14.03
CA ALA A 607 -5.34 24.23 -13.15
C ALA A 607 -6.40 25.17 -12.57
N ARG A 608 -5.99 26.34 -12.07
CA ARG A 608 -6.89 27.34 -11.47
C ARG A 608 -7.89 27.96 -12.46
N ALA A 609 -7.65 27.81 -13.76
CA ALA A 609 -8.61 28.19 -14.79
C ALA A 609 -9.79 27.21 -14.91
N LEU A 610 -9.66 25.99 -14.38
CA LEU A 610 -10.76 25.02 -14.38
C LEU A 610 -11.87 25.45 -13.40
N PRO A 611 -13.15 25.36 -13.79
CA PRO A 611 -14.28 25.71 -12.91
C PRO A 611 -14.32 24.96 -11.58
N ILE A 612 -13.77 23.73 -11.54
CA ILE A 612 -13.74 22.89 -10.33
C ILE A 612 -12.75 23.40 -9.27
N PHE A 613 -11.67 24.07 -9.67
CA PHE A 613 -10.67 24.62 -8.75
C PHE A 613 -10.87 26.12 -8.52
N GLY A 614 -11.09 26.88 -9.60
CA GLY A 614 -11.18 28.33 -9.53
C GLY A 614 -9.85 29.04 -9.19
N PRO A 615 -9.87 30.39 -9.20
CA PRO A 615 -8.65 31.21 -9.21
C PRO A 615 -7.86 31.19 -7.89
N ALA A 616 -8.47 30.71 -6.81
CA ALA A 616 -7.90 30.72 -5.47
C ALA A 616 -7.41 29.34 -5.00
N ALA A 617 -7.58 28.27 -5.78
CA ALA A 617 -7.27 26.92 -5.34
C ALA A 617 -5.79 26.71 -5.00
N GLN A 618 -5.57 25.99 -3.89
CA GLN A 618 -4.24 25.71 -3.34
C GLN A 618 -4.18 24.28 -2.81
N LEU A 619 -2.98 23.71 -2.77
CA LEU A 619 -2.65 22.57 -1.93
C LEU A 619 -2.24 23.08 -0.55
N ALA A 620 -2.86 22.55 0.50
CA ALA A 620 -2.48 22.78 1.88
C ALA A 620 -1.73 21.56 2.40
N PHE A 621 -0.57 21.78 3.01
CA PHE A 621 0.29 20.74 3.57
C PHE A 621 0.26 20.83 5.10
N THR A 622 0.08 19.68 5.75
CA THR A 622 0.32 19.50 7.18
C THR A 622 1.48 18.52 7.34
N ILE A 623 2.57 19.00 7.92
CA ILE A 623 3.80 18.24 8.15
C ILE A 623 3.95 18.06 9.66
N VAL A 624 4.05 16.82 10.13
CA VAL A 624 4.18 16.51 11.56
C VAL A 624 5.51 15.83 11.83
N ASN A 625 6.27 16.35 12.79
CA ASN A 625 7.41 15.66 13.38
C ASN A 625 6.93 14.61 14.39
N ARG A 626 7.19 13.33 14.11
CA ARG A 626 6.68 12.19 14.90
C ARG A 626 7.69 11.64 15.92
N ASP A 627 8.88 12.22 15.99
CA ASP A 627 9.92 11.84 16.96
C ASP A 627 9.86 12.59 18.30
N ALA A 628 8.95 13.56 18.41
CA ALA A 628 8.91 14.54 19.49
C ALA A 628 8.25 14.05 20.80
#